data_AF-A0A968TXK9-F1
#
_entry.id   AF-A0A968TXK9-F1
#
_cell.length_a   1.000
_cell.length_b   1.000
_cell.length_c   1.000
_cell.angle_alpha   90.00
_cell.angle_beta   90.00
_cell.angle_gamma   90.00
#
_symmetry.space_group_name_H-M   'P 1'
#
loop_
_entity.id
_entity.type
_entity.pdbx_description
1 polymer ?
#
loop_
_entity_poly.entity_id
_entity_poly.type
_entity_poly.pdbx_seq_one_letter_code
_entity_poly.pdbx_strand_id
1 'polypeptide(L)'
;MTIYLTKRTIEQCQVIEQLPTLDARRRQTALEQCQIIEKSPKLGDRHHQSALEQCQIIELPKITDHRGNLTFIENDRHIPFDIKRVYYLYDVPGGAERAGHAHKALHQFLVAMSGSFDVVIDDGHQRVKYHLNRAYYGLYICPMVWREIDNFSSGSVCMALASDFYDESDYYRDYKDFIEATGANA
;
A
#
# COMPACT_ATOMS: atom_id res chain seq x y z
N MET A 1 -20.43 12.56 -5.14
CA MET A 1 -20.42 13.32 -3.88
C MET A 1 -19.05 13.99 -3.70
N THR A 2 -18.63 14.81 -4.67
CA THR A 2 -17.23 15.31 -4.76
C THR A 2 -17.20 16.69 -5.42
N ILE A 3 -17.98 17.63 -4.89
CA ILE A 3 -17.89 19.06 -5.23
C ILE A 3 -17.66 19.91 -3.96
N TYR A 4 -17.51 19.27 -2.79
CA TYR A 4 -17.43 19.98 -1.51
C TYR A 4 -16.00 20.22 -0.97
N LEU A 5 -14.95 19.71 -1.61
CA LEU A 5 -13.58 19.86 -1.11
C LEU A 5 -12.74 20.95 -1.81
N THR A 6 -13.19 21.52 -2.93
CA THR A 6 -12.42 22.57 -3.63
C THR A 6 -12.76 24.00 -3.19
N LYS A 7 -13.90 24.25 -2.55
CA LYS A 7 -14.22 25.59 -2.02
C LYS A 7 -13.62 25.91 -0.65
N ARG A 8 -13.41 24.91 0.21
CA ARG A 8 -12.87 25.12 1.57
C ARG A 8 -11.41 25.57 1.59
N THR A 9 -10.63 25.20 0.59
CA THR A 9 -9.19 25.46 0.55
C THR A 9 -8.86 26.87 0.05
N ILE A 10 -9.70 27.45 -0.83
CA ILE A 10 -9.52 28.84 -1.31
C ILE A 10 -9.91 29.84 -0.21
N GLU A 11 -10.95 29.55 0.57
CA GLU A 11 -11.32 30.38 1.73
C GLU A 11 -10.23 30.39 2.82
N GLN A 12 -9.45 29.31 2.98
CA GLN A 12 -8.33 29.29 3.93
C GLN A 12 -7.17 30.22 3.54
N CYS A 13 -6.92 30.46 2.25
CA CYS A 13 -5.87 31.40 1.83
C CYS A 13 -6.27 32.87 2.05
N GLN A 14 -7.56 33.23 1.89
CA GLN A 14 -8.01 34.62 2.12
C GLN A 14 -8.15 34.98 3.61
N VAL A 15 -8.20 34.00 4.51
CA VAL A 15 -8.28 34.25 5.97
C VAL A 15 -6.89 34.52 6.59
N ILE A 16 -5.79 34.10 5.96
CA ILE A 16 -4.43 34.26 6.51
C ILE A 16 -3.94 35.72 6.44
N GLU A 17 -4.41 36.52 5.48
CA GLU A 17 -4.02 37.94 5.37
C GLU A 17 -4.62 38.86 6.45
N GLN A 18 -5.68 38.43 7.16
CA GLN A 18 -6.41 39.29 8.10
C GLN A 18 -6.18 39.00 9.58
N LEU A 19 -5.28 38.05 9.93
CA LEU A 19 -4.97 37.72 11.33
C LEU A 19 -3.73 38.53 11.83
N PRO A 20 -3.90 39.49 12.76
CA PRO A 20 -2.82 40.39 13.18
C PRO A 20 -1.67 39.72 13.96
N THR A 21 -1.80 38.44 14.34
CA THR A 21 -0.95 37.79 15.37
C THR A 21 -0.19 36.55 14.90
N LEU A 22 0.07 36.39 13.60
CA LEU A 22 0.93 35.31 13.10
C LEU A 22 2.39 35.76 13.06
N ASP A 23 3.25 35.07 13.83
CA ASP A 23 4.71 35.21 13.78
C ASP A 23 5.23 35.04 12.33
N ALA A 24 6.26 35.81 11.97
CA ALA A 24 6.87 35.82 10.65
C ALA A 24 7.27 34.42 10.16
N ARG A 25 7.67 33.51 11.08
CA ARG A 25 7.94 32.10 10.76
C ARG A 25 6.71 31.34 10.25
N ARG A 26 5.53 31.55 10.84
CA ARG A 26 4.29 30.88 10.42
C ARG A 26 3.78 31.40 9.08
N ARG A 27 4.02 32.68 8.78
CA ARG A 27 3.74 33.26 7.45
C ARG A 27 4.63 32.66 6.37
N GLN A 28 5.93 32.50 6.67
CA GLN A 28 6.88 31.87 5.74
C GLN A 28 6.51 30.40 5.44
N THR A 29 6.16 29.61 6.47
CA THR A 29 5.74 28.21 6.28
C THR A 29 4.45 28.11 5.46
N ALA A 30 3.46 28.98 5.69
CA ALA A 30 2.22 28.97 4.94
C ALA A 30 2.42 29.35 3.45
N LEU A 31 3.32 30.30 3.16
CA LEU A 31 3.67 30.68 1.79
C LEU A 31 4.45 29.57 1.07
N GLU A 32 5.38 28.90 1.74
CA GLU A 32 6.08 27.72 1.20
C GLU A 32 5.11 26.57 0.89
N GLN A 33 4.12 26.35 1.76
CA GLN A 33 3.11 25.31 1.57
C GLN A 33 2.15 25.63 0.40
N CYS A 34 1.78 26.89 0.21
CA CYS A 34 1.01 27.33 -0.97
C CYS A 34 1.80 27.20 -2.27
N GLN A 35 3.10 27.53 -2.27
CA GLN A 35 3.97 27.38 -3.43
C GLN A 35 4.22 25.91 -3.81
N ILE A 36 4.23 24.98 -2.84
CA ILE A 36 4.28 23.54 -3.09
C ILE A 36 2.97 23.05 -3.75
N ILE A 37 1.82 23.58 -3.33
CA ILE A 37 0.52 23.25 -3.92
C ILE A 37 0.42 23.77 -5.37
N GLU A 38 0.94 24.97 -5.68
CA GLU A 38 0.98 25.49 -7.06
C GLU A 38 1.97 24.74 -7.96
N LYS A 39 3.04 24.17 -7.39
CA LYS A 39 4.00 23.31 -8.11
C LYS A 39 3.55 21.85 -8.22
N SER A 40 2.40 21.49 -7.63
CA SER A 40 1.81 20.18 -7.84
C SER A 40 1.38 20.06 -9.31
N PRO A 41 1.63 18.91 -9.96
CA PRO A 41 1.34 18.74 -11.38
C PRO A 41 -0.14 19.07 -11.65
N LYS A 42 -0.36 19.90 -12.67
CA LYS A 42 -1.72 20.24 -13.12
C LYS A 42 -2.47 18.95 -13.45
N LEU A 43 -3.71 18.88 -13.01
CA LEU A 43 -4.66 17.80 -13.28
C LEU A 43 -4.96 17.72 -14.80
N GLY A 44 -4.02 17.20 -15.56
CA GLY A 44 -4.02 17.22 -17.02
C GLY A 44 -3.07 16.21 -17.65
N ASP A 45 -1.94 15.90 -17.00
CA ASP A 45 -1.03 14.82 -17.41
C ASP A 45 -1.05 13.68 -16.40
N ARG A 46 -2.13 12.86 -16.43
CA ARG A 46 -2.09 11.56 -15.76
C ARG A 46 -1.41 10.57 -16.70
N HIS A 47 -0.09 10.50 -16.62
CA HIS A 47 0.57 9.22 -16.91
C HIS A 47 -0.15 8.17 -16.07
N HIS A 48 -0.71 7.14 -16.70
CA HIS A 48 -1.33 6.03 -16.02
C HIS A 48 -0.21 5.29 -15.27
N GLN A 49 0.07 5.74 -14.04
CA GLN A 49 1.06 5.12 -13.17
C GLN A 49 0.59 3.68 -12.95
N SER A 50 1.43 2.71 -13.30
CA SER A 50 1.01 1.31 -13.27
C SER A 50 0.68 0.90 -11.83
N ALA A 51 -0.28 0.00 -11.63
CA ALA A 51 -0.62 -0.43 -10.27
C ALA A 51 0.60 -1.05 -9.56
N LEU A 52 1.49 -1.69 -10.32
CA LEU A 52 2.75 -2.21 -9.78
C LEU A 52 3.70 -1.12 -9.27
N GLU A 53 3.72 0.08 -9.86
CA GLU A 53 4.57 1.19 -9.37
C GLU A 53 4.14 1.68 -7.98
N GLN A 54 2.90 1.40 -7.57
CA GLN A 54 2.42 1.67 -6.21
C GLN A 54 2.77 0.55 -5.23
N CYS A 55 3.00 -0.67 -5.72
CA CYS A 55 3.42 -1.81 -4.91
C CYS A 55 4.91 -1.70 -4.59
N GLN A 56 5.27 -1.78 -3.30
CA GLN A 56 6.66 -1.57 -2.90
C GLN A 56 7.05 -2.36 -1.66
N ILE A 57 8.34 -2.68 -1.58
CA ILE A 57 8.96 -3.17 -0.34
C ILE A 57 9.12 -1.99 0.61
N ILE A 58 8.58 -2.13 1.82
CA ILE A 58 8.71 -1.18 2.91
C ILE A 58 9.61 -1.79 3.97
N GLU A 59 10.65 -1.06 4.35
CA GLU A 59 11.47 -1.38 5.52
C GLU A 59 10.77 -0.88 6.79
N LEU A 60 10.53 -1.80 7.72
CA LEU A 60 9.89 -1.51 8.99
C LEU A 60 10.93 -1.17 10.05
N PRO A 61 10.56 -0.39 11.09
CA PRO A 61 11.43 -0.17 12.23
C PRO A 61 11.92 -1.48 12.84
N LYS A 62 13.21 -1.55 13.12
CA LYS A 62 13.84 -2.70 13.76
C LYS A 62 14.71 -2.23 14.92
N ILE A 63 14.23 -2.48 16.13
CA ILE A 63 15.00 -2.25 17.36
C ILE A 63 15.76 -3.53 17.66
N THR A 64 17.09 -3.42 17.77
CA THR A 64 17.97 -4.58 18.02
C THR A 64 18.70 -4.39 19.35
N ASP A 65 18.60 -5.38 20.24
CA ASP A 65 19.40 -5.46 21.46
C ASP A 65 19.78 -6.90 21.81
N HIS A 66 20.47 -7.11 22.94
CA HIS A 66 20.95 -8.43 23.37
C HIS A 66 19.85 -9.48 23.62
N ARG A 67 18.59 -9.05 23.78
CA ARG A 67 17.41 -9.92 23.96
C ARG A 67 16.80 -10.35 22.63
N GLY A 68 17.17 -9.70 21.53
CA GLY A 68 16.70 -10.01 20.19
C GLY A 68 16.31 -8.78 19.37
N ASN A 69 15.35 -8.99 18.47
CA ASN A 69 14.86 -7.96 17.55
C ASN A 69 13.37 -7.70 17.79
N LEU A 70 12.97 -6.43 17.75
CA LEU A 70 11.59 -6.00 17.82
C LEU A 70 11.27 -5.15 16.60
N THR A 71 10.22 -5.54 15.88
CA THR A 71 9.62 -4.78 14.78
C THR A 71 8.15 -4.55 15.09
N PHE A 72 7.67 -3.35 14.78
CA PHE A 72 6.29 -2.92 15.03
C PHE A 72 5.74 -2.21 13.79
N ILE A 73 4.41 -2.22 13.66
CA ILE A 73 3.66 -1.61 12.56
C ILE A 73 2.50 -0.85 13.19
N GLU A 74 2.27 0.37 12.73
CA GLU A 74 1.27 1.30 13.29
C GLU A 74 0.52 1.94 12.12
N ASN A 75 -0.79 2.11 12.28
CA ASN A 75 -1.62 2.87 11.35
C ASN A 75 -1.07 4.29 11.18
N ASP A 76 -1.33 4.88 10.01
CA ASP A 76 -0.95 6.26 9.64
C ASP A 76 0.55 6.59 9.73
N ARG A 77 1.41 5.58 9.87
CA ARG A 77 2.86 5.78 10.01
C ARG A 77 3.70 4.93 9.07
N HIS A 78 3.52 3.62 9.09
CA HIS A 78 4.42 2.69 8.39
C HIS A 78 3.83 2.14 7.09
N ILE A 79 2.50 2.10 6.99
CA ILE A 79 1.79 1.58 5.82
C ILE A 79 0.71 2.59 5.38
N PRO A 80 0.33 2.63 4.08
CA PRO A 80 -0.53 3.68 3.55
C PRO A 80 -2.04 3.41 3.76
N PHE A 81 -2.41 2.65 4.78
CA PHE A 81 -3.81 2.32 5.11
C PHE A 81 -3.99 1.95 6.59
N ASP A 82 -5.22 2.05 7.08
CA ASP A 82 -5.60 1.58 8.41
C ASP A 82 -5.73 0.06 8.47
N ILE A 83 -5.05 -0.59 9.42
CA ILE A 83 -5.19 -2.03 9.65
C ILE A 83 -6.57 -2.30 10.28
N LYS A 84 -7.48 -2.93 9.51
CA LYS A 84 -8.76 -3.42 10.05
C LYS A 84 -8.74 -4.92 10.33
N ARG A 85 -7.82 -5.65 9.70
CA ARG A 85 -7.71 -7.11 9.84
C ARG A 85 -6.28 -7.58 9.71
N VAL A 86 -5.95 -8.59 10.51
CA VAL A 86 -4.71 -9.36 10.44
C VAL A 86 -5.06 -10.82 10.24
N TYR A 87 -4.40 -11.48 9.31
CA TYR A 87 -4.45 -12.93 9.15
C TYR A 87 -3.07 -13.46 8.81
N TYR A 88 -2.84 -14.75 9.02
CA TYR A 88 -1.54 -15.34 8.75
C TYR A 88 -1.69 -16.74 8.17
N LEU A 89 -0.77 -17.08 7.26
CA LEU A 89 -0.63 -18.39 6.66
C LEU A 89 0.55 -19.08 7.33
N TYR A 90 0.32 -20.31 7.77
CA TYR A 90 1.29 -21.14 8.46
C TYR A 90 1.06 -22.60 8.07
N ASP A 91 2.04 -23.46 8.35
CA ASP A 91 2.04 -24.89 7.96
C ASP A 91 1.74 -25.12 6.47
N VAL A 92 2.16 -24.17 5.64
CA VAL A 92 2.10 -24.31 4.18
C VAL A 92 3.23 -25.28 3.78
N PRO A 93 2.91 -26.39 3.08
CA PRO A 93 3.94 -27.34 2.68
C PRO A 93 5.04 -26.68 1.86
N GLY A 94 6.28 -27.11 2.04
CA GLY A 94 7.42 -26.57 1.30
C GLY A 94 7.24 -26.74 -0.21
N GLY A 95 7.47 -25.66 -0.97
CA GLY A 95 7.25 -25.64 -2.42
C GLY A 95 5.78 -25.62 -2.86
N ALA A 96 4.81 -25.52 -1.92
CA ALA A 96 3.41 -25.36 -2.28
C ALA A 96 3.12 -23.95 -2.82
N GLU A 97 2.04 -23.87 -3.60
CA GLU A 97 1.52 -22.64 -4.17
C GLU A 97 0.15 -22.31 -3.56
N ARG A 98 -0.12 -21.02 -3.36
CA ARG A 98 -1.44 -20.52 -2.96
C ARG A 98 -2.08 -19.83 -4.16
N ALA A 99 -3.20 -20.37 -4.62
CA ALA A 99 -3.94 -19.93 -5.81
C ALA A 99 -4.05 -18.39 -5.90
N GLY A 100 -3.88 -17.90 -7.13
CA GLY A 100 -3.91 -16.48 -7.44
C GLY A 100 -5.29 -15.85 -7.26
N HIS A 101 -5.28 -14.57 -6.88
CA HIS A 101 -6.48 -13.73 -6.86
C HIS A 101 -6.08 -12.25 -6.84
N ALA A 102 -7.01 -11.39 -7.23
CA ALA A 102 -6.91 -9.95 -7.03
C ALA A 102 -8.04 -9.45 -6.11
N HIS A 103 -7.87 -8.24 -5.60
CA HIS A 103 -8.86 -7.54 -4.79
C HIS A 103 -9.29 -6.25 -5.49
N LYS A 104 -10.59 -5.93 -5.46
CA LYS A 104 -11.15 -4.72 -6.08
C LYS A 104 -10.75 -3.46 -5.31
N ALA A 105 -10.82 -3.50 -3.98
CA ALA A 105 -10.58 -2.35 -3.12
C ALA A 105 -9.62 -2.62 -1.95
N LEU A 106 -9.32 -3.88 -1.62
CA LEU A 106 -8.47 -4.21 -0.48
C LEU A 106 -7.01 -3.81 -0.73
N HIS A 107 -6.44 -3.10 0.24
CA HIS A 107 -5.00 -2.92 0.35
C HIS A 107 -4.42 -3.99 1.27
N GLN A 108 -3.25 -4.53 0.91
CA GLN A 108 -2.59 -5.59 1.65
C GLN A 108 -1.15 -5.24 1.95
N PHE A 109 -0.64 -5.72 3.08
CA PHE A 109 0.77 -5.65 3.45
C PHE A 109 1.25 -7.02 3.94
N LEU A 110 2.14 -7.65 3.19
CA LEU A 110 2.61 -9.01 3.46
C LEU A 110 4.00 -8.98 4.13
N VAL A 111 4.17 -9.76 5.20
CA VAL A 111 5.43 -9.87 5.95
C VAL A 111 5.79 -11.34 6.14
N ALA A 112 7.04 -11.70 5.87
CA ALA A 112 7.59 -13.00 6.21
C ALA A 112 8.05 -13.02 7.67
N MET A 113 7.14 -13.42 8.58
CA MET A 113 7.41 -13.47 10.03
C MET A 113 8.37 -14.59 10.41
N SER A 114 8.39 -15.66 9.62
CA SER A 114 9.33 -16.78 9.71
C SER A 114 9.53 -17.37 8.32
N GLY A 115 10.69 -17.97 8.07
CA GLY A 115 11.03 -18.59 6.79
C GLY A 115 11.07 -17.58 5.63
N SER A 116 10.74 -18.07 4.44
CA SER A 116 10.63 -17.28 3.23
C SER A 116 9.52 -17.76 2.29
N PHE A 117 9.12 -16.89 1.38
CA PHE A 117 8.25 -17.20 0.25
C PHE A 117 8.43 -16.13 -0.83
N ASP A 118 7.99 -16.45 -2.03
CA ASP A 118 7.93 -15.52 -3.15
C ASP A 118 6.49 -14.98 -3.28
N VAL A 119 6.37 -13.70 -3.58
CA VAL A 119 5.10 -13.06 -3.93
C VAL A 119 5.21 -12.58 -5.37
N VAL A 120 4.35 -13.11 -6.23
CA VAL A 120 4.28 -12.68 -7.63
C VAL A 120 3.06 -11.80 -7.80
N ILE A 121 3.25 -10.58 -8.28
CA ILE A 121 2.20 -9.61 -8.51
C ILE A 121 2.09 -9.24 -9.98
N ASP A 122 0.86 -9.01 -10.44
CA ASP A 122 0.51 -8.76 -11.84
C ASP A 122 -0.59 -7.68 -11.91
N ASP A 123 -0.39 -6.63 -12.70
CA ASP A 123 -1.39 -5.56 -12.94
C ASP A 123 -2.22 -5.77 -14.23
N GLY A 124 -2.07 -6.93 -14.86
CA GLY A 124 -2.64 -7.30 -16.15
C GLY A 124 -1.76 -6.97 -17.34
N HIS A 125 -0.71 -6.17 -17.16
CA HIS A 125 0.23 -5.80 -18.22
C HIS A 125 1.66 -6.26 -17.95
N GLN A 126 2.07 -6.20 -16.69
CA GLN A 126 3.40 -6.55 -16.23
C GLN A 126 3.29 -7.46 -15.02
N ARG A 127 4.30 -8.32 -14.86
CA ARG A 127 4.39 -9.28 -13.76
C ARG A 127 5.76 -9.18 -13.09
N VAL A 128 5.77 -9.08 -11.76
CA VAL A 128 6.98 -8.91 -10.95
C VAL A 128 6.96 -9.88 -9.77
N LYS A 129 8.13 -10.44 -9.44
CA LYS A 129 8.32 -11.36 -8.30
C LYS A 129 9.15 -10.69 -7.20
N TYR A 130 8.70 -10.81 -5.95
CA TYR A 130 9.38 -10.35 -4.76
C TYR A 130 9.68 -11.52 -3.82
N HIS A 131 10.92 -11.64 -3.36
CA HIS A 131 11.29 -12.64 -2.36
C HIS A 131 11.25 -12.02 -0.96
N LEU A 132 10.40 -12.56 -0.07
CA LEU A 132 10.30 -12.11 1.32
C LEU A 132 10.93 -13.14 2.26
N ASN A 133 11.95 -12.73 3.01
CA ASN A 133 12.68 -13.60 3.95
C ASN A 133 13.19 -12.91 5.22
N ARG A 134 12.74 -11.66 5.48
CA ARG A 134 13.07 -10.89 6.68
C ARG A 134 11.80 -10.30 7.28
N ALA A 135 11.60 -10.50 8.57
CA ALA A 135 10.43 -9.99 9.30
C ALA A 135 10.35 -8.46 9.44
N TYR A 136 11.39 -7.73 9.04
CA TYR A 136 11.42 -6.26 9.01
C TYR A 136 11.29 -5.68 7.59
N TYR A 137 11.06 -6.51 6.58
CA TYR A 137 10.59 -6.07 5.26
C TYR A 137 9.18 -6.58 5.04
N GLY A 138 8.34 -5.76 4.43
CA GLY A 138 7.04 -6.20 3.93
C GLY A 138 6.73 -5.65 2.55
N LEU A 139 5.88 -6.36 1.81
CA LEU A 139 5.40 -5.94 0.50
C LEU A 139 4.03 -5.32 0.64
N TYR A 140 3.92 -4.04 0.29
CA TYR A 140 2.63 -3.39 0.08
C TYR A 140 2.09 -3.75 -1.29
N ILE A 141 0.82 -4.17 -1.33
CA ILE A 141 0.07 -4.51 -2.54
C ILE A 141 -1.18 -3.63 -2.56
N CYS A 142 -1.29 -2.78 -3.58
CA CYS A 142 -2.47 -1.94 -3.78
C CYS A 142 -3.63 -2.74 -4.40
N PRO A 143 -4.86 -2.19 -4.43
CA PRO A 143 -5.99 -2.81 -5.11
C PRO A 143 -5.73 -2.99 -6.61
N MET A 144 -6.53 -3.84 -7.24
CA MET A 144 -6.45 -4.17 -8.67
C MET A 144 -5.09 -4.75 -9.09
N VAL A 145 -4.48 -5.53 -8.20
CA VAL A 145 -3.26 -6.30 -8.47
C VAL A 145 -3.55 -7.77 -8.18
N TRP A 146 -3.36 -8.63 -9.18
CA TRP A 146 -3.39 -10.07 -9.00
C TRP A 146 -2.14 -10.52 -8.27
N ARG A 147 -2.29 -11.38 -7.27
CA ARG A 147 -1.17 -11.92 -6.50
C ARG A 147 -1.23 -13.43 -6.37
N GLU A 148 -0.06 -14.03 -6.47
CA GLU A 148 0.23 -15.42 -6.15
C GLU A 148 1.32 -15.46 -5.07
N ILE A 149 1.26 -16.45 -4.19
CA ILE A 149 2.32 -16.70 -3.20
C ILE A 149 2.80 -18.12 -3.38
N ASP A 150 4.07 -18.28 -3.72
CA ASP A 150 4.71 -19.54 -4.07
C ASP A 150 6.04 -19.72 -3.29
N ASN A 151 6.70 -20.86 -3.53
CA ASN A 151 8.04 -21.13 -3.03
C ASN A 151 8.20 -20.97 -1.50
N PHE A 152 7.22 -21.44 -0.74
CA PHE A 152 7.30 -21.42 0.72
C PHE A 152 8.44 -22.31 1.22
N SER A 153 9.29 -21.78 2.09
CA SER A 153 10.23 -22.58 2.86
C SER A 153 9.51 -23.35 3.98
N SER A 154 10.15 -24.41 4.49
CA SER A 154 9.63 -25.12 5.67
C SER A 154 9.58 -24.20 6.89
N GLY A 155 8.45 -24.19 7.61
CA GLY A 155 8.25 -23.32 8.77
C GLY A 155 7.97 -21.85 8.44
N SER A 156 7.62 -21.55 7.18
CA SER A 156 7.24 -20.19 6.77
C SER A 156 5.94 -19.72 7.43
N VAL A 157 5.94 -18.46 7.84
CA VAL A 157 4.75 -17.75 8.33
C VAL A 157 4.60 -16.46 7.53
N CYS A 158 3.55 -16.39 6.70
CA CYS A 158 3.18 -15.19 5.95
C CYS A 158 2.09 -14.45 6.72
N MET A 159 2.41 -13.30 7.30
CA MET A 159 1.43 -12.42 7.92
C MET A 159 0.93 -11.40 6.90
N ALA A 160 -0.37 -11.17 6.88
CA ALA A 160 -1.02 -10.19 6.04
C ALA A 160 -1.81 -9.20 6.89
N LEU A 161 -1.50 -7.92 6.74
CA LEU A 161 -2.32 -6.81 7.23
C LEU A 161 -3.22 -6.33 6.10
N ALA A 162 -4.48 -6.06 6.40
CA ALA A 162 -5.48 -5.72 5.39
C ALA A 162 -6.28 -4.48 5.80
N SER A 163 -6.60 -3.63 4.81
CA SER A 163 -7.35 -2.38 5.02
C SER A 163 -8.84 -2.58 5.29
N ASP A 164 -9.35 -3.80 5.13
CA ASP A 164 -10.74 -4.12 5.42
C ASP A 164 -10.98 -5.52 5.99
N PHE A 165 -12.18 -5.71 6.53
CA PHE A 165 -12.72 -6.99 6.94
C PHE A 165 -12.83 -7.95 5.75
N TYR A 166 -13.13 -9.21 6.04
CA TYR A 166 -13.34 -10.20 4.98
C TYR A 166 -14.62 -9.87 4.21
N ASP A 167 -14.49 -9.76 2.89
CA ASP A 167 -15.61 -9.66 1.97
C ASP A 167 -15.29 -10.51 0.74
N GLU A 168 -16.09 -11.55 0.52
CA GLU A 168 -15.94 -12.45 -0.62
C GLU A 168 -16.21 -11.74 -1.96
N SER A 169 -17.06 -10.72 -1.96
CA SER A 169 -17.43 -9.98 -3.17
C SER A 169 -16.31 -9.07 -3.69
N ASP A 170 -15.29 -8.80 -2.87
CA ASP A 170 -14.11 -8.00 -3.22
C ASP A 170 -13.10 -8.78 -4.07
N TYR A 171 -13.25 -10.10 -4.19
CA TYR A 171 -12.30 -10.95 -4.91
C TYR A 171 -12.56 -10.99 -6.42
N TYR A 172 -11.46 -11.00 -7.18
CA TYR A 172 -11.38 -11.66 -8.48
C TYR A 172 -10.68 -13.01 -8.28
N ARG A 173 -11.40 -14.10 -8.49
CA ARG A 173 -10.87 -15.47 -8.37
C ARG A 173 -10.46 -16.08 -9.70
N ASP A 174 -11.04 -15.60 -10.78
CA ASP A 174 -10.70 -15.99 -12.14
C ASP A 174 -9.79 -14.93 -12.74
N TYR A 175 -8.70 -15.36 -13.37
CA TYR A 175 -7.72 -14.45 -13.95
C TYR A 175 -8.30 -13.69 -15.16
N LYS A 176 -9.20 -14.32 -15.93
CA LYS A 176 -9.85 -13.68 -17.07
C LYS A 176 -10.72 -12.52 -16.62
N ASP A 177 -11.50 -12.71 -15.55
CA ASP A 177 -12.33 -11.64 -14.97
C ASP A 177 -11.48 -10.46 -14.47
N PHE A 178 -10.30 -10.76 -13.90
CA PHE A 178 -9.34 -9.73 -13.50
C PHE A 178 -8.81 -8.95 -14.72
N ILE A 179 -8.34 -9.63 -15.76
CA ILE A 179 -7.81 -8.99 -16.98
C ILE A 179 -8.87 -8.13 -17.69
N GLU A 180 -10.10 -8.64 -17.78
CA GLU A 180 -11.21 -7.86 -18.33
C GLU A 180 -11.46 -6.59 -17.50
N ALA A 181 -11.32 -6.67 -16.18
CA ALA A 181 -11.50 -5.52 -15.28
C ALA A 181 -10.35 -4.51 -15.32
N THR A 182 -9.11 -4.93 -15.61
CA THR A 182 -7.96 -4.02 -15.80
C THR A 182 -7.99 -3.32 -17.15
N GLY A 183 -8.73 -3.85 -18.13
CA GLY A 183 -8.73 -3.34 -19.51
C GLY A 183 -7.45 -3.68 -20.26
N ALA A 184 -6.64 -4.60 -19.73
CA ALA A 184 -5.51 -5.16 -20.44
C ALA A 184 -6.04 -6.04 -21.58
N ASN A 185 -5.78 -5.64 -22.83
CA ASN A 185 -6.12 -6.48 -23.98
C ASN A 185 -5.14 -7.67 -24.01
N ALA A 186 -5.70 -8.88 -23.99
CA ALA A 186 -4.97 -10.14 -24.18
C ALA A 186 -4.28 -10.23 -25.55
#